data_AF-A0A3B9V3W2-F1
#
_entry.id   AF-A0A3B9V3W2-F1
#
_cell.length_a   1.000
_cell.length_b   1.000
_cell.length_c   1.000
_cell.angle_alpha   90.00
_cell.angle_beta   90.00
_cell.angle_gamma   90.00
#
_symmetry.space_group_name_H-M   'P 1'
#
loop_
_entity.id
_entity.type
_entity.pdbx_description
1 polymer ?
#
loop_
_entity_poly.entity_id
_entity_poly.type
_entity_poly.pdbx_seq_one_letter_code
_entity_poly.pdbx_strand_id
1 'polypeptide(L)'
;LEVIDLGIDRIAYTLIATRSIPEHGKSMLAKTLRAAEDAGVTTLAGIYHSDHRELSAHEGAWSYEIVNFMELIGESMGITHVDLFKRLKLMQDVDAILVASQEYIDDNELDPEEVREVVLKDLLGEQFLPIDRSWH
;
A
#
# COMPACT_ATOMS: atom_id res chain seq x y z
N LEU A 1 -6.82 -17.96 12.24
CA LEU A 1 -7.13 -16.70 11.55
C LEU A 1 -8.64 -16.52 11.57
N GLU A 2 -9.10 -15.41 12.11
CA GLU A 2 -10.51 -15.00 12.05
C GLU A 2 -10.64 -13.94 10.95
N VAL A 3 -11.67 -14.04 10.11
CA VAL A 3 -11.93 -13.08 9.03
C VAL A 3 -13.09 -12.20 9.46
N ILE A 4 -12.87 -10.90 9.51
CA ILE A 4 -13.87 -9.90 9.85
C ILE A 4 -14.35 -9.20 8.58
N ASP A 5 -15.67 -9.18 8.35
CA ASP A 5 -16.27 -8.35 7.31
C ASP A 5 -16.36 -6.90 7.83
N LEU A 6 -15.69 -5.98 7.14
CA LEU A 6 -15.67 -4.56 7.48
C LEU A 6 -16.93 -3.81 7.02
N GLY A 7 -17.85 -4.47 6.29
CA GLY A 7 -19.10 -3.86 5.83
C GLY A 7 -18.90 -2.72 4.82
N ILE A 8 -17.81 -2.76 4.04
CA ILE A 8 -17.49 -1.74 3.05
C ILE A 8 -18.20 -2.07 1.73
N ASP A 9 -19.23 -1.27 1.41
CA ASP A 9 -19.85 -1.31 0.09
C ASP A 9 -18.88 -0.81 -0.98
N ARG A 10 -18.56 -1.67 -1.95
CA ARG A 10 -17.67 -1.34 -3.06
C ARG A 10 -18.45 -1.24 -4.37
N ILE A 11 -18.22 -0.15 -5.09
CA ILE A 11 -18.77 0.07 -6.44
C ILE A 11 -17.88 -0.49 -7.55
N ALA A 12 -16.66 -0.92 -7.20
CA ALA A 12 -15.67 -1.48 -8.12
C ALA A 12 -14.80 -2.52 -7.41
N TYR A 13 -14.23 -3.45 -8.19
CA TYR A 13 -13.36 -4.50 -7.65
C TYR A 13 -12.06 -3.94 -7.05
N THR A 14 -11.49 -2.91 -7.66
CA THR A 14 -10.25 -2.27 -7.22
C THR A 14 -10.48 -0.79 -6.93
N LEU A 15 -9.68 -0.24 -6.01
CA LEU A 15 -9.70 1.19 -5.71
C LEU A 15 -9.29 2.01 -6.93
N ILE A 16 -8.31 1.54 -7.72
CA ILE A 16 -7.84 2.24 -8.93
C ILE A 16 -8.94 2.46 -9.97
N ALA A 17 -9.93 1.56 -10.04
CA ALA A 17 -11.07 1.72 -10.94
C ALA A 17 -11.96 2.93 -10.57
N THR A 18 -11.79 3.49 -9.36
CA THR A 18 -12.51 4.69 -8.91
C THR A 18 -11.78 6.00 -9.24
N ARG A 19 -10.65 5.98 -9.97
CA ARG A 19 -9.92 7.19 -10.39
C ARG A 19 -10.76 8.17 -11.21
N SER A 20 -11.79 7.70 -11.93
CA SER A 20 -12.75 8.56 -12.66
C SER A 20 -13.78 9.25 -11.75
N ILE A 21 -13.86 8.84 -10.49
CA ILE A 21 -14.76 9.35 -9.44
C ILE A 21 -13.97 9.51 -8.13
N PRO A 22 -12.93 10.37 -8.12
CA PRO A 22 -11.87 10.35 -7.13
C PRO A 22 -12.36 10.59 -5.69
N GLU A 23 -13.38 11.43 -5.50
CA GLU A 23 -13.95 11.69 -4.17
C GLU A 23 -14.62 10.45 -3.57
N HIS A 24 -15.19 9.58 -4.41
CA HIS A 24 -15.73 8.30 -3.94
C HIS A 24 -14.61 7.35 -3.55
N GLY A 25 -13.53 7.27 -4.35
CA GLY A 25 -12.35 6.48 -4.04
C GLY A 25 -11.72 6.89 -2.70
N LYS A 26 -11.50 8.19 -2.50
CA LYS A 26 -11.02 8.76 -1.22
C LYS A 26 -11.93 8.39 -0.05
N SER A 27 -13.23 8.58 -0.20
CA SER A 27 -14.20 8.25 0.86
C SER A 27 -14.19 6.75 1.19
N MET A 28 -14.12 5.87 0.19
CA MET A 28 -14.04 4.42 0.42
C MET A 28 -12.74 4.02 1.12
N LEU A 29 -11.60 4.59 0.72
CA LEU A 29 -10.31 4.34 1.36
C LEU A 29 -10.34 4.74 2.84
N ALA A 30 -10.76 5.97 3.14
CA ALA A 30 -10.89 6.47 4.51
C ALA A 30 -11.82 5.60 5.36
N LYS A 31 -12.98 5.22 4.82
CA LYS A 31 -13.93 4.32 5.50
C LYS A 31 -13.34 2.95 5.77
N THR A 32 -12.62 2.38 4.81
CA THR A 32 -11.99 1.05 4.95
C THR A 32 -10.97 1.06 6.08
N LEU A 33 -10.08 2.06 6.10
CA LEU A 33 -9.03 2.15 7.10
C LEU A 33 -9.59 2.41 8.51
N ARG A 34 -10.61 3.26 8.65
CA ARG A 34 -11.33 3.49 9.92
C ARG A 34 -12.09 2.24 10.38
N ALA A 35 -12.82 1.58 9.48
CA ALA A 35 -13.58 0.38 9.83
C ALA A 35 -12.69 -0.75 10.33
N ALA A 36 -11.48 -0.90 9.77
CA ALA A 36 -10.50 -1.87 10.27
C ALA A 36 -10.06 -1.56 11.72
N GLU A 37 -9.79 -0.29 12.03
CA GLU A 37 -9.44 0.12 13.40
C GLU A 37 -10.63 -0.07 14.37
N ASP A 38 -11.83 0.35 13.97
CA ASP A 38 -13.05 0.22 14.76
C ASP A 38 -13.39 -1.26 15.04
N ALA A 39 -13.08 -2.15 14.09
CA ALA A 39 -13.24 -3.59 14.25
C ALA A 39 -12.13 -4.24 15.13
N GLY A 40 -11.08 -3.49 15.48
CA GLY A 40 -9.98 -3.97 16.32
C GLY A 40 -9.14 -5.07 15.66
N VAL A 41 -9.06 -5.10 14.32
CA VAL A 41 -8.24 -6.09 13.61
C VAL A 41 -6.76 -5.83 13.87
N THR A 42 -5.95 -6.88 13.85
CA THR A 42 -4.48 -6.76 13.89
C THR A 42 -3.89 -6.58 12.49
N THR A 43 -4.63 -6.98 11.46
CA THR A 43 -4.15 -7.12 10.08
C THR A 43 -5.27 -6.76 9.10
N LEU A 44 -5.01 -5.83 8.18
CA LEU A 44 -5.87 -5.50 7.04
C LEU A 44 -5.27 -6.11 5.77
N ALA A 45 -5.93 -7.12 5.21
CA ALA A 45 -5.46 -7.79 4.00
C ALA A 45 -6.09 -7.22 2.72
N GLY A 46 -5.27 -6.62 1.85
CA GLY A 46 -5.67 -6.19 0.51
C GLY A 46 -5.61 -7.34 -0.50
N ILE A 47 -6.66 -7.54 -1.28
CA ILE A 47 -6.73 -8.64 -2.28
C ILE A 47 -5.94 -8.29 -3.54
N TYR A 48 -6.10 -7.08 -4.07
CA TYR A 48 -5.51 -6.67 -5.33
C TYR A 48 -4.21 -5.91 -5.12
N HIS A 49 -3.19 -6.19 -5.95
CA HIS A 49 -1.91 -5.48 -5.89
C HIS A 49 -2.08 -3.97 -6.09
N SER A 50 -3.01 -3.53 -6.96
CA SER A 50 -3.30 -2.11 -7.15
C SER A 50 -3.78 -1.40 -5.90
N ASP A 51 -4.57 -2.10 -5.08
CA ASP A 51 -5.11 -1.55 -3.83
C ASP A 51 -4.02 -1.56 -2.76
N HIS A 52 -3.20 -2.61 -2.73
CA HIS A 52 -2.06 -2.70 -1.81
C HIS A 52 -1.06 -1.56 -2.00
N ARG A 53 -0.84 -1.10 -3.25
CA ARG A 53 0.03 0.06 -3.53
C ARG A 53 -0.46 1.36 -2.88
N GLU A 54 -1.77 1.50 -2.69
CA GLU A 54 -2.38 2.58 -1.93
C GLU A 54 -2.31 2.28 -0.42
N LEU A 55 -2.91 1.17 0.00
CA LEU A 55 -3.14 0.84 1.40
C LEU A 55 -1.82 0.79 2.20
N SER A 56 -0.79 0.15 1.65
CA SER A 56 0.51 0.00 2.34
C SER A 56 1.17 1.33 2.69
N ALA A 57 0.86 2.42 1.96
CA ALA A 57 1.38 3.75 2.27
C ALA A 57 0.90 4.26 3.64
N HIS A 58 -0.28 3.80 4.06
CA HIS A 58 -0.99 4.31 5.23
C HIS A 58 -0.63 3.56 6.51
N GLU A 59 0.03 2.39 6.45
CA GLU A 59 0.24 1.53 7.63
C GLU A 59 0.82 2.26 8.84
N GLY A 60 1.80 3.16 8.64
CA GLY A 60 2.40 3.93 9.73
C GLY A 60 1.43 4.86 10.49
N ALA A 61 0.25 5.12 9.93
CA ALA A 61 -0.80 5.95 10.52
C ALA A 61 -1.86 5.14 11.31
N TRP A 62 -1.81 3.80 11.26
CA TRP A 62 -2.82 2.91 11.85
C TRP A 62 -2.21 1.91 12.84
N SER A 63 -3.04 1.34 13.70
CA SER A 63 -2.64 0.43 14.78
C SER A 63 -2.54 -1.05 14.37
N TYR A 64 -2.69 -1.34 13.09
CA TYR A 64 -2.67 -2.67 12.49
C TYR A 64 -1.72 -2.70 11.31
N GLU A 65 -1.25 -3.89 10.94
CA GLU A 65 -0.47 -4.06 9.72
C GLU A 65 -1.38 -4.16 8.48
N ILE A 66 -0.86 -3.79 7.34
CA ILE A 66 -1.48 -3.87 6.02
C ILE A 66 -0.67 -4.83 5.17
N VAL A 67 -1.29 -5.93 4.75
CA VAL A 67 -0.63 -6.99 3.97
C VAL A 67 -1.36 -7.22 2.66
N ASN A 68 -0.65 -7.74 1.66
CA ASN A 68 -1.29 -8.36 0.53
C ASN A 68 -1.82 -9.74 0.94
N PHE A 69 -3.02 -10.10 0.47
CA PHE A 69 -3.61 -11.41 0.75
C PHE A 69 -2.71 -12.58 0.32
N MET A 70 -1.87 -12.40 -0.71
CA MET A 70 -0.89 -13.40 -1.15
C MET A 70 0.18 -13.70 -0.09
N GLU A 71 0.53 -12.74 0.78
CA GLU A 71 1.45 -12.97 1.90
C GLU A 71 0.85 -13.98 2.87
N LEU A 72 -0.43 -13.83 3.21
CA LEU A 72 -1.14 -14.78 4.09
C LEU A 72 -1.24 -16.18 3.48
N ILE A 73 -1.46 -16.28 2.16
CA ILE A 73 -1.44 -17.58 1.47
C ILE A 73 -0.04 -18.20 1.56
N GLY A 74 1.00 -17.42 1.26
CA GLY A 74 2.39 -17.88 1.34
C GLY A 74 2.72 -18.40 2.74
N GLU A 75 2.42 -17.61 3.77
CA GLU A 75 2.67 -17.98 5.17
C GLU A 75 1.96 -19.28 5.56
N SER A 76 0.72 -19.46 5.10
CA SER A 76 -0.03 -20.71 5.34
C SER A 76 0.64 -21.95 4.72
N MET A 77 1.46 -21.74 3.69
CA MET A 77 2.25 -22.77 3.01
C MET A 77 3.70 -22.87 3.54
N GLY A 78 4.06 -22.10 4.57
CA GLY A 78 5.43 -22.02 5.10
C GLY A 78 6.39 -21.23 4.21
N ILE A 79 5.86 -20.37 3.34
CA ILE A 79 6.62 -19.50 2.42
C ILE A 79 6.53 -18.07 2.94
N THR A 80 7.67 -17.47 3.28
CA THR A 80 7.73 -16.06 3.69
C THR A 80 8.63 -15.30 2.75
N HIS A 81 8.11 -14.21 2.18
CA HIS A 81 8.87 -13.28 1.36
C HIS A 81 8.64 -11.86 1.87
N VAL A 82 9.72 -11.08 1.92
CA VAL A 82 9.62 -9.67 2.29
C VAL A 82 8.92 -8.91 1.18
N ASP A 83 7.85 -8.19 1.51
CA ASP A 83 7.25 -7.21 0.61
C ASP A 83 8.19 -5.99 0.45
N LEU A 84 9.05 -6.06 -0.56
CA LEU A 84 9.97 -4.98 -0.91
C LEU A 84 9.24 -3.72 -1.35
N PHE A 85 8.08 -3.85 -2.01
CA PHE A 85 7.30 -2.69 -2.45
C PHE A 85 6.82 -1.90 -1.23
N LYS A 86 6.15 -2.57 -0.29
CA LYS A 86 5.68 -1.96 0.97
C LYS A 86 6.85 -1.38 1.76
N ARG A 87 7.96 -2.11 1.89
CA ARG A 87 9.16 -1.62 2.58
C ARG A 87 9.66 -0.30 2.01
N LEU A 88 9.78 -0.18 0.68
CA LEU A 88 10.24 1.05 0.02
C LEU A 88 9.17 2.15 0.12
N LYS A 89 7.89 1.82 -0.08
CA LYS A 89 6.76 2.76 0.04
C LYS A 89 6.73 3.40 1.43
N LEU A 90 6.97 2.64 2.50
CA LEU A 90 6.96 3.15 3.87
C LEU A 90 8.12 4.09 4.21
N MET A 91 9.21 4.09 3.42
CA MET A 91 10.32 5.01 3.67
C MET A 91 9.91 6.47 3.46
N GLN A 92 9.00 6.75 2.51
CA GLN A 92 8.55 8.10 2.13
C GLN A 92 9.70 9.09 1.86
N ASP A 93 10.86 8.55 1.49
CA ASP A 93 12.11 9.27 1.28
C ASP A 93 12.77 8.72 0.02
N VAL A 94 12.79 9.52 -1.03
CA VAL A 94 13.35 9.13 -2.33
C VAL A 94 14.84 8.84 -2.23
N ASP A 95 15.60 9.59 -1.42
CA ASP A 95 17.05 9.40 -1.30
C ASP A 95 17.34 8.08 -0.59
N ALA A 96 16.60 7.78 0.48
CA ALA A 96 16.70 6.50 1.18
C ALA A 96 16.32 5.32 0.27
N ILE A 97 15.30 5.48 -0.58
CA ILE A 97 14.87 4.45 -1.54
C ILE A 97 15.93 4.20 -2.61
N LEU A 98 16.58 5.26 -3.15
CA LEU A 98 17.69 5.09 -4.10
C LEU A 98 18.85 4.33 -3.45
N VAL A 99 19.24 4.70 -2.23
CA VAL A 99 20.29 4.00 -1.48
C VAL A 99 19.92 2.52 -1.26
N ALA A 100 18.66 2.25 -0.88
CA ALA A 100 18.18 0.88 -0.67
C ALA A 100 18.08 0.06 -1.98
N SER A 101 18.06 0.74 -3.13
CA SER A 101 17.94 0.12 -4.46
C SER A 101 19.24 0.13 -5.26
N GLN A 102 20.35 0.62 -4.69
CA GLN A 102 21.60 0.86 -5.43
C GLN A 102 22.13 -0.38 -6.15
N GLU A 103 22.11 -1.54 -5.48
CA GLU A 103 22.54 -2.81 -6.09
C GLU A 103 21.71 -3.13 -7.35
N TYR A 104 20.38 -2.91 -7.31
CA TYR A 104 19.52 -3.13 -8.48
C TYR A 104 19.76 -2.09 -9.59
N ILE A 105 20.05 -0.84 -9.22
CA ILE A 105 20.37 0.22 -10.18
C ILE A 105 21.65 -0.14 -10.94
N ASP A 106 22.68 -0.54 -10.21
CA ASP A 106 23.98 -0.90 -10.76
C ASP A 106 23.89 -2.18 -11.62
N ASP A 107 23.25 -3.23 -11.11
CA ASP A 107 23.11 -4.53 -11.80
C ASP A 107 22.32 -4.46 -13.11
N ASN A 108 21.42 -3.47 -13.22
CA ASN A 108 20.56 -3.28 -14.40
C ASN A 108 20.97 -2.07 -15.25
N GLU A 109 22.10 -1.43 -14.95
CA GLU A 109 22.63 -0.26 -15.66
C GLU A 109 21.58 0.87 -15.81
N LEU A 110 20.77 1.09 -14.78
CA LEU A 110 19.71 2.10 -14.79
C LEU A 110 20.28 3.49 -14.55
N ASP A 111 19.70 4.51 -15.18
CA ASP A 111 20.02 5.92 -14.88
C ASP A 111 19.45 6.28 -13.49
N PRO A 112 20.28 6.63 -12.50
CA PRO A 112 19.81 6.99 -11.16
C PRO A 112 18.82 8.17 -11.14
N GLU A 113 18.94 9.11 -12.08
CA GLU A 113 18.02 10.25 -12.16
C GLU A 113 16.66 9.83 -12.71
N GLU A 114 16.63 8.93 -13.72
CA GLU A 114 15.37 8.35 -14.20
C GLU A 114 14.69 7.52 -13.09
N VAL A 115 15.46 6.72 -12.35
CA VAL A 115 14.94 5.95 -11.21
C VAL A 115 14.34 6.87 -10.14
N ARG A 116 15.01 7.99 -9.84
CA ARG A 116 14.48 9.02 -8.92
C ARG A 116 13.14 9.57 -9.39
N GLU A 117 13.03 9.94 -10.67
CA GLU A 117 11.78 10.44 -11.24
C GLU A 117 10.64 9.42 -11.13
N VAL A 118 10.91 8.15 -11.45
CA VAL A 118 9.94 7.05 -11.35
C VAL A 118 9.53 6.81 -9.90
N VAL A 119 10.48 6.82 -8.94
CA VAL A 119 10.17 6.67 -7.52
C VAL A 119 9.26 7.80 -7.03
N LEU A 120 9.57 9.06 -7.37
CA LEU A 120 8.74 10.19 -6.96
C LEU A 120 7.34 10.13 -7.54
N LYS A 121 7.22 9.76 -8.82
CA LYS A 121 5.95 9.76 -9.53
C LYS A 121 5.10 8.54 -9.23
N ASP A 122 5.67 7.35 -9.42
CA ASP A 122 4.91 6.10 -9.48
C ASP A 122 4.96 5.35 -8.14
N LEU A 123 6.04 5.46 -7.34
CA LEU A 123 6.07 4.86 -6.01
C LEU A 123 5.46 5.78 -4.95
N LEU A 124 5.95 7.03 -4.81
CA LEU A 124 5.53 7.92 -3.73
C LEU A 124 4.31 8.78 -4.09
N GLY A 125 4.23 9.24 -5.35
CA GLY A 125 3.18 10.14 -5.85
C GLY A 125 1.83 9.47 -6.11
N GLU A 126 1.78 8.14 -6.21
CA GLU A 126 0.51 7.42 -6.35
C GLU A 126 -0.18 7.25 -4.99
N GLN A 127 -1.05 8.21 -4.64
CA GLN A 127 -1.94 8.15 -3.48
C GLN A 127 -3.31 8.80 -3.76
N PHE A 128 -4.41 8.21 -3.26
CA PHE A 128 -5.73 8.84 -3.25
C PHE A 128 -5.87 9.86 -2.11
N LEU A 129 -5.35 9.51 -0.93
CA LEU A 129 -5.32 10.34 0.26
C LEU A 129 -3.87 10.56 0.71
N PRO A 130 -3.52 11.73 1.26
CA PRO A 130 -2.26 11.89 1.98
C PRO A 130 -2.15 10.84 3.12
N ILE A 131 -0.95 10.32 3.37
CA ILE A 131 -0.69 9.37 4.48
C ILE A 131 -0.99 9.92 5.87
N ASP A 132 -1.09 11.25 6.02
CA ASP A 132 -1.48 11.85 7.28
C ASP A 132 -2.94 11.47 7.61
N ARG A 133 -3.09 10.81 8.76
CA ARG A 133 -4.37 10.36 9.30
C ARG A 133 -5.43 11.47 9.35
N SER A 134 -5.04 12.74 9.49
CA SER A 134 -5.98 13.86 9.54
C SER A 134 -6.84 14.02 8.27
N TRP A 135 -6.42 13.40 7.16
CA TRP A 135 -7.14 13.40 5.87
C TRP A 135 -8.10 12.23 5.67
N HIS A 136 -8.15 11.31 6.62
CA HIS A 136 -9.04 10.15 6.64
C HIS A 136 -10.23 10.47 7.52
#